data_AF-A0A2T7BEB5-F1
#
_entry.id   AF-A0A2T7BEB5-F1
#
_cell.length_a   1.000
_cell.length_b   1.000
_cell.length_c   1.000
_cell.angle_alpha   90.00
_cell.angle_beta   90.00
_cell.angle_gamma   90.00
#
_symmetry.space_group_name_H-M   'P 1'
#
loop_
_entity.id
_entity.type
_entity.pdbx_description
1 polymer ?
#
loop_
_entity_poly.entity_id
_entity_poly.type
_entity_poly.pdbx_seq_one_letter_code
_entity_poly.pdbx_strand_id
1 'polypeptide(L)'
;MARKINDSLNKLDSLGTSKDSFEVVTGGSSVVECIELALGNFIQRVIKNIQDADMIVTGQIEDISIQVESDVVNVLANEYLVYQDKGVNPSGQQLYNTPFSYRELPPPYQVFIDYIKTKNLQLRNNETYYGKPSPHKDLTDEEEIEKAAHAMAMSIFKKKGIKPRDIYSREIPQLIKDIQSLVTGFAAEQIKEVFVSK
;
A
#
# COMPACT_ATOMS: atom_id res chain seq x y z
N MET A 1 -49.95 -25.73 -12.16
CA MET A 1 -48.50 -25.68 -12.47
C MET A 1 -48.08 -24.42 -13.21
N ALA A 2 -48.82 -23.95 -14.23
CA ALA A 2 -48.44 -22.77 -15.03
C ALA A 2 -48.31 -21.43 -14.26
N ARG A 3 -49.08 -21.22 -13.19
CA ARG A 3 -49.05 -19.96 -12.40
C ARG A 3 -47.73 -19.72 -11.65
N LYS A 4 -47.05 -20.78 -11.20
CA LYS A 4 -45.81 -20.68 -10.40
C LYS A 4 -44.57 -20.34 -11.24
N ILE A 5 -44.58 -20.65 -12.53
CA ILE A 5 -43.49 -20.35 -13.45
C ILE A 5 -43.46 -18.84 -13.75
N ASN A 6 -44.65 -18.23 -13.90
CA ASN A 6 -44.78 -16.79 -14.15
C ASN A 6 -44.28 -15.93 -12.99
N ASP A 7 -44.58 -16.32 -11.75
CA ASP A 7 -44.11 -15.56 -10.57
C ASP A 7 -42.58 -15.66 -10.36
N SER A 8 -41.96 -16.74 -10.84
CA SER A 8 -40.50 -16.91 -10.76
C SER A 8 -39.79 -16.12 -11.86
N LEU A 9 -40.39 -16.04 -13.07
CA LEU A 9 -39.91 -15.21 -14.17
C LEU A 9 -40.04 -13.71 -13.86
N ASN A 10 -41.14 -13.28 -13.25
CA ASN A 10 -41.35 -11.88 -12.86
C ASN A 10 -40.37 -11.42 -11.75
N LYS A 11 -39.90 -12.33 -10.89
CA LYS A 11 -38.86 -12.04 -9.89
C LYS A 11 -37.45 -11.99 -10.47
N LEU A 12 -37.20 -12.72 -11.56
CA LEU A 12 -35.94 -12.63 -12.31
C LEU A 12 -35.89 -11.34 -13.14
N ASP A 13 -37.03 -10.90 -13.68
CA ASP A 13 -37.16 -9.64 -14.43
C ASP A 13 -37.01 -8.40 -13.53
N SER A 14 -37.30 -8.51 -12.23
CA SER A 14 -37.10 -7.43 -11.26
C SER A 14 -35.67 -7.32 -10.72
N LEU A 15 -34.75 -8.22 -11.09
CA LEU A 15 -33.35 -8.21 -10.65
C LEU A 15 -32.42 -7.36 -11.52
N GLY A 16 -32.92 -6.60 -12.51
CA GLY A 16 -32.03 -6.03 -13.50
C GLY A 16 -32.49 -4.80 -14.29
N THR A 17 -33.14 -3.80 -13.67
CA THR A 17 -33.56 -2.61 -14.44
C THR A 17 -33.13 -1.24 -13.90
N SER A 18 -32.50 -1.12 -12.72
CA SER A 18 -31.94 0.17 -12.31
C SER A 18 -30.72 0.03 -11.38
N LYS A 19 -29.70 0.86 -11.60
CA LYS A 19 -28.56 1.01 -10.68
C LYS A 19 -29.00 1.52 -9.30
N ASP A 20 -30.17 2.16 -9.24
CA ASP A 20 -30.79 2.72 -8.03
C ASP A 20 -31.63 1.68 -7.27
N SER A 21 -31.93 0.51 -7.86
CA SER A 21 -32.70 -0.56 -7.21
C SER A 21 -31.83 -1.60 -6.49
N PHE A 22 -30.51 -1.39 -6.44
CA PHE A 22 -29.70 -2.01 -5.38
C PHE A 22 -29.96 -1.23 -4.09
N GLU A 23 -31.13 -1.47 -3.48
CA GLU A 23 -31.28 -1.11 -2.08
C GLU A 23 -30.21 -1.88 -1.31
N VAL A 24 -29.31 -1.14 -0.66
CA VAL A 24 -28.45 -1.68 0.39
C VAL A 24 -29.41 -2.29 1.41
N VAL A 25 -29.51 -3.62 1.40
CA VAL A 25 -30.27 -4.37 2.40
C VAL A 25 -29.61 -4.08 3.73
N THR A 26 -30.12 -3.07 4.41
CA THR A 26 -29.71 -2.63 5.74
C THR A 26 -30.26 -3.64 6.74
N GLY A 27 -29.59 -4.79 6.85
CA GLY A 27 -29.99 -5.85 7.79
C GLY A 27 -29.56 -7.28 7.44
N GLY A 28 -28.89 -7.52 6.31
CA GLY A 28 -28.30 -8.81 5.96
C GLY A 28 -27.02 -8.58 5.19
N SER A 29 -25.97 -9.33 5.52
CA SER A 29 -24.59 -9.13 5.04
C SER A 29 -24.56 -8.81 3.56
N SER A 30 -24.39 -7.56 3.18
CA SER A 30 -24.48 -7.16 1.78
C SER A 30 -23.16 -7.41 1.04
N VAL A 31 -23.20 -7.46 -0.29
CA VAL A 31 -21.97 -7.48 -1.11
C VAL A 31 -21.03 -6.32 -0.76
N VAL A 32 -21.61 -5.18 -0.36
CA VAL A 32 -20.86 -3.99 0.07
C VAL A 32 -20.05 -4.29 1.34
N GLU A 33 -20.64 -4.95 2.34
CA GLU A 33 -19.94 -5.36 3.57
C GLU A 33 -18.81 -6.36 3.28
N CYS A 34 -19.01 -7.30 2.34
CA CYS A 34 -17.96 -8.21 1.90
C CYS A 34 -16.77 -7.46 1.29
N ILE A 35 -17.05 -6.43 0.48
CA ILE A 35 -16.02 -5.59 -0.13
C ILE A 35 -15.33 -4.74 0.95
N GLU A 36 -16.08 -4.12 1.86
CA GLU A 36 -15.52 -3.34 2.98
C GLU A 36 -14.61 -4.19 3.86
N LEU A 37 -15.00 -5.43 4.16
CA LEU A 37 -14.17 -6.37 4.91
C LEU A 37 -12.87 -6.71 4.18
N ALA A 38 -12.93 -6.96 2.87
CA ALA A 38 -11.76 -7.21 2.05
C ALA A 38 -10.80 -6.01 2.03
N LEU A 39 -11.35 -4.80 1.89
CA LEU A 39 -10.60 -3.55 1.91
C LEU A 39 -9.99 -3.28 3.28
N GLY A 40 -10.72 -3.51 4.36
CA GLY A 40 -10.22 -3.39 5.73
C GLY A 40 -9.02 -4.33 5.98
N ASN A 41 -9.11 -5.58 5.55
CA ASN A 41 -8.01 -6.54 5.63
C ASN A 41 -6.80 -6.10 4.80
N PHE A 42 -7.03 -5.57 3.59
CA PHE A 42 -5.96 -5.02 2.76
C PHE A 42 -5.25 -3.85 3.45
N ILE A 43 -6.00 -2.89 4.01
CA ILE A 43 -5.44 -1.74 4.73
C ILE A 43 -4.58 -2.22 5.91
N GLN A 44 -5.04 -3.20 6.68
CA GLN A 44 -4.24 -3.76 7.78
C GLN A 44 -2.92 -4.38 7.32
N ARG A 45 -2.94 -5.12 6.19
CA ARG A 45 -1.71 -5.69 5.61
C ARG A 45 -0.76 -4.60 5.12
N VAL A 46 -1.29 -3.56 4.48
CA VAL A 46 -0.49 -2.40 4.05
C VAL A 46 0.14 -1.68 5.25
N ILE A 47 -0.62 -1.38 6.31
CA ILE A 47 -0.10 -0.78 7.53
C ILE A 47 1.03 -1.62 8.13
N LYS A 48 0.83 -2.95 8.19
CA LYS A 48 1.86 -3.87 8.67
C LYS A 48 3.11 -3.82 7.78
N ASN A 49 2.96 -3.86 6.46
CA ASN A 49 4.09 -3.77 5.53
C ASN A 49 4.86 -2.45 5.70
N ILE A 50 4.18 -1.34 5.99
CA ILE A 50 4.81 -0.04 6.25
C ILE A 50 5.60 -0.05 7.55
N GLN A 51 5.05 -0.64 8.61
CA GLN A 51 5.74 -0.80 9.89
C GLN A 51 6.98 -1.68 9.74
N ASP A 52 6.86 -2.81 9.03
CA ASP A 52 7.95 -3.74 8.75
C ASP A 52 9.00 -3.12 7.82
N ALA A 53 8.61 -2.18 6.96
CA ALA A 53 9.50 -1.53 6.02
C ALA A 53 10.51 -0.58 6.68
N ASP A 54 10.42 -0.27 7.99
CA ASP A 54 11.32 0.66 8.68
C ASP A 54 11.48 2.02 7.97
N MET A 55 10.36 2.61 7.56
CA MET A 55 10.31 3.91 6.90
C MET A 55 10.16 5.05 7.92
N ILE A 56 10.64 6.25 7.58
CA ILE A 56 10.19 7.45 8.31
C ILE A 56 8.73 7.64 7.91
N VAL A 57 7.82 7.20 8.78
CA VAL A 57 6.40 7.42 8.61
C VAL A 57 6.12 8.91 8.88
N THR A 58 6.28 9.74 7.86
CA THR A 58 5.62 11.04 7.86
C THR A 58 4.12 10.75 7.82
N GLY A 59 3.28 11.47 8.55
CA GLY A 59 1.81 11.25 8.59
C GLY A 59 1.08 11.36 7.23
N GLN A 60 1.82 11.42 6.12
CA GLN A 60 1.36 11.44 4.74
C GLN A 60 1.02 10.03 4.19
N ILE A 61 1.13 8.99 5.03
CA ILE A 61 0.74 7.62 4.69
C ILE A 61 -0.79 7.43 4.69
N GLU A 62 -1.52 8.41 5.21
CA GLU A 62 -2.94 8.28 5.58
C GLU A 62 -3.92 8.28 4.40
N ASP A 63 -3.51 8.72 3.20
CA ASP A 63 -4.40 8.80 2.03
C ASP A 63 -4.06 7.76 0.96
N ILE A 64 -4.60 6.54 1.13
CA ILE A 64 -4.64 5.52 0.08
C ILE A 64 -6.10 5.35 -0.37
N SER A 65 -6.37 5.63 -1.64
CA SER A 65 -7.64 5.39 -2.31
C SER A 65 -7.50 4.26 -3.31
N ILE A 66 -8.56 3.49 -3.51
CA ILE A 66 -8.61 2.41 -4.49
C ILE A 66 -9.66 2.75 -5.52
N GLN A 67 -9.25 2.76 -6.78
CA GLN A 67 -10.14 2.89 -7.93
C GLN A 67 -10.11 1.60 -8.73
N VAL A 68 -11.29 1.15 -9.14
CA VAL A 68 -11.42 0.01 -10.04
C VAL A 68 -11.84 0.55 -11.40
N GLU A 69 -10.99 0.35 -12.40
CA GLU A 69 -11.29 0.71 -13.78
C GLU A 69 -11.33 -0.56 -14.63
N SER A 70 -12.54 -0.93 -15.05
CA SER A 70 -12.82 -2.20 -15.73
C SER A 70 -12.31 -3.40 -14.91
N ASP A 71 -11.20 -4.03 -15.34
CA ASP A 71 -10.59 -5.21 -14.72
C ASP A 71 -9.28 -4.89 -13.95
N VAL A 72 -8.93 -3.60 -13.80
CA VAL A 72 -7.69 -3.18 -13.16
C VAL A 72 -7.98 -2.44 -11.85
N VAL A 73 -7.33 -2.91 -10.77
CA VAL A 73 -7.34 -2.23 -9.47
C VAL A 73 -6.19 -1.23 -9.43
N ASN A 74 -6.53 0.05 -9.44
CA ASN A 74 -5.60 1.16 -9.31
C ASN A 74 -5.56 1.64 -7.87
N VAL A 75 -4.40 1.56 -7.23
CA VAL A 75 -4.17 2.14 -5.91
C VAL A 75 -3.64 3.56 -6.10
N LEU A 76 -4.46 4.54 -5.74
CA LEU A 76 -4.08 5.95 -5.67
C LEU A 76 -3.49 6.22 -4.28
N ALA A 77 -2.19 6.40 -4.22
CA ALA A 77 -1.49 6.80 -3.00
C ALA A 77 -0.75 8.11 -3.26
N ASN A 78 -0.41 8.83 -2.19
CA ASN A 78 0.51 9.96 -2.27
C ASN A 78 1.80 9.55 -3.00
N GLU A 79 2.33 10.43 -3.86
CA GLU A 79 3.53 10.16 -4.68
C GLU A 79 4.68 9.56 -3.87
N TYR A 80 4.87 10.02 -2.64
CA TYR A 80 5.87 9.47 -1.72
C TYR A 80 5.74 7.95 -1.53
N LEU A 81 4.52 7.46 -1.26
CA LEU A 81 4.25 6.03 -1.10
C LEU A 81 4.45 5.27 -2.41
N VAL A 82 4.07 5.87 -3.54
CA VAL A 82 4.28 5.28 -4.86
C VAL A 82 5.76 5.06 -5.14
N TYR A 83 6.61 6.04 -4.84
CA TYR A 83 8.06 5.93 -5.02
C TYR A 83 8.70 4.90 -4.08
N GLN A 84 8.15 4.73 -2.88
CA GLN A 84 8.65 3.75 -1.91
C GLN A 84 8.20 2.32 -2.25
N ASP A 85 6.98 2.17 -2.74
CA ASP A 85 6.44 0.89 -3.20
C ASP A 85 7.18 0.40 -4.47
N LYS A 86 7.20 1.24 -5.53
CA LYS A 86 7.78 0.90 -6.85
C LYS A 86 9.30 1.06 -6.92
N GLY A 87 9.89 1.84 -6.02
CA GLY A 87 11.29 2.24 -6.07
C GLY A 87 11.56 3.33 -7.11
N VAL A 88 12.78 3.87 -7.04
CA VAL A 88 13.29 4.92 -7.93
C VAL A 88 14.69 4.56 -8.40
N ASN A 89 14.91 4.58 -9.70
CA ASN A 89 16.19 4.31 -10.32
C ASN A 89 17.21 5.44 -10.10
N PRO A 90 18.50 5.13 -9.95
CA PRO A 90 19.55 6.15 -9.96
C PRO A 90 19.66 6.82 -11.35
N SER A 91 20.31 7.98 -11.38
CA SER A 91 20.50 8.76 -12.60
C SER A 91 21.34 8.01 -13.62
N GLY A 92 20.80 7.89 -14.83
CA GLY A 92 21.45 7.25 -15.97
C GLY A 92 21.52 5.72 -15.92
N GLN A 93 20.83 5.05 -14.97
CA GLN A 93 20.85 3.59 -14.86
C GLN A 93 19.47 3.03 -14.48
N GLN A 94 19.04 1.95 -15.14
CA GLN A 94 17.81 1.23 -14.80
C GLN A 94 18.16 -0.02 -13.96
N LEU A 95 18.02 0.09 -12.64
CA LEU A 95 18.27 -1.00 -11.67
C LEU A 95 17.00 -1.73 -11.24
N TYR A 96 15.89 -1.02 -11.18
CA TYR A 96 14.59 -1.49 -10.71
C TYR A 96 13.57 -1.42 -11.86
N ASN A 97 12.59 -2.31 -11.83
CA ASN A 97 11.49 -2.35 -12.79
C ASN A 97 10.43 -1.27 -12.47
N THR A 98 10.84 -0.02 -12.62
CA THR A 98 10.04 1.18 -12.32
C THR A 98 10.34 2.27 -13.34
N PRO A 99 9.33 3.03 -13.80
CA PRO A 99 9.56 4.15 -14.72
C PRO A 99 10.21 5.35 -14.01
N PHE A 100 10.25 5.35 -12.68
CA PHE A 100 10.78 6.46 -11.89
C PHE A 100 12.31 6.41 -11.87
N SER A 101 12.95 7.51 -12.23
CA SER A 101 14.41 7.65 -12.19
C SER A 101 14.79 9.07 -11.82
N TYR A 102 15.84 9.22 -11.02
CA TYR A 102 16.48 10.53 -10.90
C TYR A 102 17.05 10.97 -12.25
N ARG A 103 16.87 12.24 -12.61
CA ARG A 103 17.42 12.81 -13.85
C ARG A 103 18.54 13.78 -13.50
N GLU A 104 18.15 15.01 -13.17
CA GLU A 104 19.07 16.13 -12.99
C GLU A 104 19.27 16.51 -11.52
N LEU A 105 18.21 16.34 -10.70
CA LEU A 105 18.22 16.76 -9.31
C LEU A 105 18.40 15.60 -8.35
N PRO A 106 19.29 15.73 -7.35
CA PRO A 106 19.42 14.75 -6.28
C PRO A 106 18.23 14.79 -5.31
N PRO A 107 18.03 13.71 -4.53
CA PRO A 107 17.01 13.70 -3.50
C PRO A 107 17.29 14.79 -2.43
N PRO A 108 16.25 15.33 -1.77
CA PRO A 108 16.40 16.39 -0.78
C PRO A 108 17.30 15.96 0.39
N TYR A 109 18.31 16.77 0.71
CA TYR A 109 19.28 16.45 1.76
C TYR A 109 18.63 16.40 3.15
N GLN A 110 17.63 17.25 3.41
CA GLN A 110 17.00 17.40 4.72
C GLN A 110 16.39 16.09 5.22
N VAL A 111 15.81 15.30 4.31
CA VAL A 111 15.21 13.99 4.64
C VAL A 111 16.26 13.02 5.20
N PHE A 112 17.51 13.09 4.72
CA PHE A 112 18.61 12.26 5.23
C PHE A 112 19.16 12.78 6.56
N ILE A 113 19.17 14.10 6.79
CA ILE A 113 19.49 14.67 8.09
C ILE A 113 18.50 14.16 9.13
N ASP A 114 17.21 14.24 8.82
CA ASP A 114 16.15 13.78 9.72
C ASP A 114 16.25 12.25 9.93
N TYR A 115 16.58 11.50 8.89
CA TYR A 115 16.85 10.05 9.00
C TYR A 115 18.02 9.73 9.93
N ILE A 116 19.15 10.42 9.79
CA ILE A 116 20.34 10.22 10.64
C ILE A 116 20.00 10.56 12.09
N LYS A 117 19.31 11.68 12.33
CA LYS A 117 18.89 12.12 13.66
C LYS A 117 17.89 11.16 14.30
N THR A 118 16.88 10.71 13.56
CA THR A 118 15.84 9.80 14.07
C THR A 118 16.35 8.38 14.32
N LYS A 119 17.28 7.89 13.49
CA LYS A 119 17.86 6.54 13.63
C LYS A 119 19.12 6.49 14.50
N ASN A 120 19.62 7.65 14.96
CA ASN A 120 20.88 7.78 15.67
C ASN A 120 22.02 6.99 14.98
N LEU A 121 22.11 7.12 13.65
CA LEU A 121 23.08 6.39 12.86
C LEU A 121 24.49 6.82 13.26
N GLN A 122 25.28 5.88 13.77
CA GLN A 122 26.65 6.15 14.15
C GLN A 122 27.51 6.29 12.90
N LEU A 123 27.87 7.54 12.59
CA LEU A 123 28.67 7.91 11.41
C LEU A 123 30.15 7.51 11.52
N ARG A 124 30.57 7.00 12.69
CA ARG A 124 31.92 6.48 12.96
C ARG A 124 31.87 5.11 13.62
N ASN A 125 32.89 4.32 13.32
CA ASN A 125 33.08 2.95 13.80
C ASN A 125 32.97 2.89 15.33
N ASN A 126 32.00 2.13 15.83
CA ASN A 126 31.75 2.00 17.27
C ASN A 126 32.71 0.98 17.88
N GLU A 127 33.68 1.52 18.58
CA GLU A 127 34.68 0.79 19.34
C GLU A 127 34.08 -0.02 20.54
N THR A 128 32.77 0.01 20.81
CA THR A 128 32.15 -0.93 21.78
C THR A 128 32.00 -2.35 21.21
N TYR A 129 32.01 -2.49 19.88
CA TYR A 129 32.16 -3.78 19.19
C TYR A 129 33.58 -4.00 18.63
N TYR A 130 34.46 -2.97 18.66
CA TYR A 130 35.82 -2.98 18.05
C TYR A 130 36.96 -2.25 18.84
N GLY A 131 36.82 -2.01 20.14
CA GLY A 131 37.83 -1.52 21.11
C GLY A 131 38.01 0.01 21.30
N LYS A 132 37.68 0.52 22.51
CA LYS A 132 37.78 1.92 23.10
C LYS A 132 36.52 2.83 22.99
N PRO A 133 36.36 3.97 23.73
CA PRO A 133 35.05 4.62 23.84
C PRO A 133 34.81 5.62 22.71
N SER A 134 33.62 5.58 22.11
CA SER A 134 33.15 6.65 21.22
C SER A 134 33.13 7.97 21.99
N PRO A 135 33.81 9.04 21.51
CA PRO A 135 33.78 10.35 22.12
C PRO A 135 32.46 11.02 21.77
N HIS A 136 31.35 10.56 22.35
CA HIS A 136 30.13 11.37 22.42
C HIS A 136 30.27 12.41 23.53
N LYS A 137 31.14 13.36 23.20
CA LYS A 137 31.32 14.70 23.72
C LYS A 137 32.06 15.37 22.55
N ASP A 138 31.44 15.67 21.41
CA ASP A 138 30.26 16.49 21.20
C ASP A 138 29.80 16.31 19.73
N LEU A 139 28.84 15.43 19.41
CA LEU A 139 28.24 15.39 18.05
C LEU A 139 27.19 16.51 17.90
N THR A 140 27.59 17.73 18.21
CA THR A 140 26.84 18.97 17.96
C THR A 140 27.18 19.59 16.61
N ASP A 141 28.10 18.98 15.85
CA ASP A 141 28.59 19.55 14.60
C ASP A 141 27.66 19.18 13.44
N GLU A 142 26.62 20.01 13.26
CA GLU A 142 25.66 19.94 12.13
C GLU A 142 26.35 19.66 10.79
N GLU A 143 27.57 20.17 10.60
CA GLU A 143 28.40 19.96 9.42
C GLU A 143 28.71 18.48 9.10
N GLU A 144 28.91 17.62 10.10
CA GLU A 144 29.20 16.20 9.86
C GLU A 144 27.93 15.45 9.43
N ILE A 145 26.80 15.79 10.05
CA ILE A 145 25.48 15.24 9.68
C ILE A 145 25.13 15.67 8.26
N GLU A 146 25.39 16.92 7.89
CA GLU A 146 25.19 17.44 6.53
C GLU A 146 26.09 16.74 5.51
N LYS A 147 27.38 16.54 5.81
CA LYS A 147 28.30 15.80 4.93
C LYS A 147 27.86 14.36 4.72
N ALA A 148 27.43 13.68 5.78
CA ALA A 148 26.90 12.33 5.69
C ALA A 148 25.58 12.28 4.90
N ALA A 149 24.65 13.20 5.17
CA ALA A 149 23.39 13.32 4.44
C ALA A 149 23.64 13.57 2.94
N HIS A 150 24.58 14.46 2.59
CA HIS A 150 24.97 14.71 1.21
C HIS A 150 25.58 13.47 0.55
N ALA A 151 26.45 12.73 1.25
CA ALA A 151 27.02 11.48 0.74
C ALA A 151 25.95 10.40 0.51
N MET A 152 24.96 10.29 1.41
CA MET A 152 23.81 9.39 1.24
C MET A 152 22.96 9.79 0.03
N ALA A 153 22.60 11.08 -0.09
CA ALA A 153 21.85 11.61 -1.21
C ALA A 153 22.55 11.35 -2.55
N MET A 154 23.87 11.59 -2.62
CA MET A 154 24.68 11.31 -3.80
C MET A 154 24.80 9.81 -4.11
N SER A 155 24.91 8.96 -3.08
CA SER A 155 24.93 7.51 -3.28
C SER A 155 23.62 7.00 -3.86
N ILE A 156 22.49 7.53 -3.40
CA ILE A 156 21.16 7.20 -3.93
C ILE A 156 21.03 7.72 -5.36
N PHE A 157 21.36 8.99 -5.58
CA PHE A 157 21.26 9.62 -6.90
C PHE A 157 22.11 8.90 -7.96
N LYS A 158 23.36 8.52 -7.64
CA LYS A 158 24.30 8.00 -8.66
C LYS A 158 24.39 6.49 -8.77
N LYS A 159 24.13 5.73 -7.70
CA LYS A 159 24.49 4.30 -7.64
C LYS A 159 23.37 3.38 -7.19
N LYS A 160 22.61 3.79 -6.17
CA LYS A 160 21.69 2.87 -5.47
C LYS A 160 20.24 3.05 -5.87
N GLY A 161 19.82 4.27 -6.17
CA GLY A 161 18.40 4.63 -6.22
C GLY A 161 17.68 4.33 -4.89
N ILE A 162 16.35 4.30 -4.93
CA ILE A 162 15.48 3.85 -3.85
C ILE A 162 15.00 2.46 -4.22
N LYS A 163 15.34 1.46 -3.40
CA LYS A 163 14.89 0.08 -3.61
C LYS A 163 13.37 -0.02 -3.40
N PRO A 164 12.63 -0.73 -4.29
CA PRO A 164 11.22 -1.03 -4.06
C PRO A 164 11.03 -1.79 -2.75
N ARG A 165 10.02 -1.39 -1.97
CA ARG A 165 9.66 -2.03 -0.70
C ARG A 165 8.38 -2.84 -0.80
N ASP A 166 7.70 -2.82 -1.95
CA ASP A 166 6.46 -3.56 -2.21
C ASP A 166 5.45 -3.41 -1.06
N ILE A 167 5.08 -2.17 -0.75
CA ILE A 167 4.25 -1.82 0.39
C ILE A 167 2.81 -2.30 0.19
N TYR A 168 2.22 -1.92 -0.94
CA TYR A 168 0.85 -2.25 -1.29
C TYR A 168 0.75 -3.05 -2.59
N SER A 169 1.72 -2.91 -3.52
CA SER A 169 1.70 -3.63 -4.80
C SER A 169 1.63 -5.15 -4.64
N ARG A 170 2.32 -5.71 -3.63
CA ARG A 170 2.28 -7.14 -3.32
C ARG A 170 0.93 -7.63 -2.78
N GLU A 171 0.13 -6.74 -2.19
CA GLU A 171 -1.12 -7.08 -1.52
C GLU A 171 -2.33 -6.97 -2.46
N ILE A 172 -2.20 -6.29 -3.62
CA ILE A 172 -3.27 -6.17 -4.63
C ILE A 172 -3.78 -7.54 -5.11
N PRO A 173 -2.91 -8.52 -5.47
CA PRO A 173 -3.41 -9.84 -5.88
C PRO A 173 -4.17 -10.56 -4.77
N GLN A 174 -3.80 -10.33 -3.51
CA GLN A 174 -4.50 -10.91 -2.37
C GLN A 174 -5.85 -10.22 -2.14
N LEU A 175 -5.93 -8.89 -2.29
CA LEU A 175 -7.21 -8.16 -2.24
C LEU A 175 -8.20 -8.69 -3.28
N ILE A 176 -7.75 -8.93 -4.51
CA ILE A 176 -8.61 -9.48 -5.57
C ILE A 176 -9.13 -10.87 -5.17
N LYS A 177 -8.27 -11.73 -4.61
CA LYS A 177 -8.68 -13.06 -4.11
C LYS A 177 -9.66 -12.97 -2.95
N ASP A 178 -9.43 -12.05 -2.01
CA ASP A 178 -10.29 -11.84 -0.84
C ASP A 178 -11.69 -11.41 -1.31
N ILE A 179 -11.78 -10.44 -2.23
CA ILE A 179 -13.05 -9.99 -2.83
C ILE A 179 -13.74 -11.15 -3.55
N GLN A 180 -13.03 -11.88 -4.43
CA GLN A 180 -13.61 -13.01 -5.17
C GLN A 180 -14.16 -14.07 -4.22
N SER A 181 -13.42 -14.42 -3.17
CA SER A 181 -13.83 -15.42 -2.19
C SER A 181 -15.07 -14.98 -1.40
N LEU A 182 -15.09 -13.74 -0.92
CA LEU A 182 -16.19 -13.23 -0.10
C LEU A 182 -17.47 -13.04 -0.91
N VAL A 183 -17.36 -12.48 -2.12
CA VAL A 183 -18.51 -12.31 -3.02
C VAL A 183 -19.08 -13.66 -3.48
N THR A 184 -18.21 -14.62 -3.80
CA THR A 184 -18.67 -15.97 -4.19
C THR A 184 -19.32 -16.70 -3.00
N GLY A 185 -18.75 -16.56 -1.80
CA GLY A 185 -19.32 -17.11 -0.57
C GLY A 185 -20.72 -16.56 -0.29
N PHE A 186 -20.85 -15.23 -0.35
CA PHE A 186 -22.13 -14.54 -0.22
C PHE A 186 -23.16 -15.00 -1.26
N ALA A 187 -22.76 -15.06 -2.54
CA ALA A 187 -23.65 -15.53 -3.61
C ALA A 187 -24.12 -16.98 -3.37
N ALA A 188 -23.22 -17.85 -2.89
CA ALA A 188 -23.57 -19.24 -2.57
C ALA A 188 -24.53 -19.35 -1.38
N GLU A 189 -24.37 -18.49 -0.36
CA GLU A 189 -25.29 -18.42 0.80
C GLU A 189 -26.67 -17.93 0.38
N GLN A 190 -26.76 -16.87 -0.42
CA GLN A 190 -28.02 -16.36 -0.95
C GLN A 190 -28.75 -17.42 -1.79
N ILE A 191 -28.03 -18.15 -2.65
CA ILE A 191 -28.60 -19.27 -3.40
C ILE A 191 -29.13 -20.34 -2.41
N LYS A 192 -28.34 -20.74 -1.41
CA LYS A 192 -28.80 -21.74 -0.42
C LYS A 192 -30.05 -21.28 0.31
N GLU A 193 -30.14 -20.04 0.77
CA GLU A 193 -31.34 -19.54 1.45
C GLU A 193 -32.58 -19.58 0.54
N VAL A 194 -32.44 -19.20 -0.74
CA VAL A 194 -33.54 -19.26 -1.72
C VAL A 194 -34.01 -20.69 -1.99
N PHE A 195 -33.10 -21.68 -1.94
CA PHE A 195 -33.43 -23.08 -2.20
C PHE A 195 -33.84 -23.88 -0.95
N VAL A 196 -33.37 -23.50 0.24
CA VAL A 196 -33.72 -24.15 1.53
C VAL A 196 -35.01 -23.59 2.13
N SER A 197 -35.41 -22.37 1.76
CA SER A 197 -36.69 -21.74 2.15
C SER A 197 -37.91 -22.21 1.32
N LYS A 198 -37.77 -23.28 0.53
CA LYS A 198 -38.86 -23.96 -0.19
C LYS A 198 -39.18 -25.31 0.42
#